data_AF-A0A165DLP6-F1
#
_entry.id   AF-A0A165DLP6-F1
#
_cell.length_a   1.000
_cell.length_b   1.000
_cell.length_c   1.000
_cell.angle_alpha   90.00
_cell.angle_beta   90.00
_cell.angle_gamma   90.00
#
_symmetry.space_group_name_H-M   'P 1'
#
loop_
_entity.id
_entity.type
_entity.pdbx_description
1 polymer ?
#
loop_
_entity_poly.entity_id
_entity_poly.type
_entity_poly.pdbx_seq_one_letter_code
_entity_poly.pdbx_strand_id
1 'polypeptide(L)'
;VEMIKFAIDWNLRTSQPGGKLWVGQFFTAAFQADPLYNEHFAALSEMEAAAKMKTLDRQYKQWKQTNAHIVTARNRLLKMYDTVSHILCLLRQPC
;
A
#
# COMPACT_ATOMS: atom_id res chain seq x y z
N VAL A 1 -5.14 10.74 -11.57
CA VAL A 1 -6.21 10.89 -10.56
C VAL A 1 -6.23 9.73 -9.55
N GLU A 2 -6.12 8.47 -9.95
CA GLU A 2 -6.14 7.31 -9.03
C GLU A 2 -5.05 7.28 -7.95
N MET A 3 -3.85 7.79 -8.25
CA MET A 3 -2.73 7.78 -7.29
C MET A 3 -3.00 8.65 -6.05
N ILE A 4 -3.73 9.76 -6.24
CA ILE A 4 -4.04 10.71 -5.18
C ILE A 4 -5.07 10.12 -4.23
N LYS A 5 -6.12 9.52 -4.82
CA LYS A 5 -7.15 8.79 -4.07
C LYS A 5 -6.55 7.66 -3.24
N PHE A 6 -5.66 6.85 -3.83
CA PHE A 6 -4.97 5.78 -3.12
C PHE A 6 -4.20 6.26 -1.88
N ALA A 7 -3.47 7.37 -1.99
CA ALA A 7 -2.68 7.88 -0.87
C ALA A 7 -3.54 8.50 0.25
N ILE A 8 -4.66 9.16 -0.12
CA ILE A 8 -5.66 9.65 0.84
C ILE A 8 -6.31 8.47 1.57
N ASP A 9 -6.79 7.47 0.82
CA ASP A 9 -7.40 6.26 1.36
C ASP A 9 -6.40 5.50 2.26
N TRP A 10 -5.12 5.44 1.87
CA TRP A 10 -4.06 4.85 2.67
C TRP A 10 -3.86 5.56 4.00
N ASN A 11 -3.73 6.89 4.02
CA ASN A 11 -3.59 7.66 5.25
C ASN A 11 -4.83 7.52 6.14
N LEU A 12 -6.03 7.62 5.56
CA LEU A 12 -7.28 7.48 6.29
C LEU A 12 -7.39 6.10 6.95
N ARG A 13 -7.16 5.01 6.19
CA ARG A 13 -7.22 3.63 6.69
C ARG A 13 -6.15 3.32 7.73
N THR A 14 -4.93 3.87 7.57
CA THR A 14 -3.84 3.63 8.53
C THR A 14 -4.00 4.37 9.85
N SER A 15 -4.72 5.50 9.85
CA SER A 15 -5.03 6.29 11.05
C SER A 15 -6.14 5.71 11.94
N GLN A 16 -6.92 4.76 11.43
CA GLN A 16 -8.06 4.17 12.14
C GLN A 16 -7.67 2.95 13.00
N PRO A 17 -8.46 2.63 14.05
CA PRO A 17 -8.34 1.34 14.75
C PRO A 17 -8.45 0.18 13.75
N GLY A 18 -7.46 -0.73 13.75
CA GLY A 18 -7.38 -1.83 12.78
C GLY A 18 -6.54 -1.52 11.52
N GLY A 19 -6.00 -0.31 11.37
CA GLY A 19 -5.19 0.07 10.19
C GLY A 19 -3.98 -0.84 9.95
N LYS A 20 -3.34 -1.34 11.01
CA LYS A 20 -2.22 -2.31 10.89
C LYS A 20 -2.64 -3.63 10.24
N LEU A 21 -3.83 -4.13 10.58
CA LEU A 21 -4.38 -5.35 9.99
C LEU A 21 -4.66 -5.14 8.50
N TRP A 22 -5.29 -4.01 8.17
CA TRP A 22 -5.58 -3.64 6.78
C TRP A 22 -4.30 -3.52 5.94
N VAL A 23 -3.25 -2.89 6.45
CA VAL A 23 -1.94 -2.82 5.76
C VAL A 23 -1.37 -4.23 5.54
N GLY A 24 -1.49 -5.11 6.54
CA GLY A 24 -1.10 -6.52 6.41
C GLY A 24 -1.83 -7.21 5.27
N GLN A 25 -3.16 -7.10 5.25
CA GLN A 25 -4.02 -7.67 4.21
C GLN A 25 -3.69 -7.11 2.82
N PHE A 26 -3.46 -5.80 2.71
CA PHE A 26 -3.05 -5.17 1.45
C PHE A 26 -1.76 -5.78 0.90
N PHE A 27 -0.71 -5.88 1.72
CA PHE A 27 0.56 -6.44 1.25
C PHE A 27 0.44 -7.92 0.92
N THR A 28 -0.38 -8.68 1.65
CA THR A 28 -0.65 -10.09 1.33
C THR A 28 -1.35 -10.23 -0.02
N ALA A 29 -2.42 -9.45 -0.26
CA ALA A 29 -3.13 -9.46 -1.53
C ALA A 29 -2.23 -9.02 -2.70
N ALA A 30 -1.43 -7.97 -2.49
CA ALA A 30 -0.50 -7.48 -3.50
C ALA A 30 0.60 -8.51 -3.82
N PHE A 31 1.09 -9.25 -2.84
CA PHE A 31 2.05 -10.35 -3.06
C PHE A 31 1.42 -11.52 -3.82
N GLN A 32 0.17 -11.89 -3.50
CA GLN A 32 -0.55 -12.95 -4.22
C GLN A 32 -0.87 -12.57 -5.67
N ALA A 33 -1.03 -11.28 -5.95
CA ALA A 33 -1.26 -10.77 -7.31
C ALA A 33 0.04 -10.54 -8.09
N ASP A 34 1.20 -10.58 -7.45
CA ASP A 34 2.50 -10.35 -8.11
C ASP A 34 2.74 -11.42 -9.19
N PRO A 35 3.11 -11.04 -10.44
CA PRO A 35 3.28 -12.00 -11.53
C PRO A 35 4.26 -13.15 -11.22
N LEU A 36 5.26 -12.92 -10.36
CA LEU A 36 6.23 -13.96 -10.00
C LEU A 36 5.67 -14.99 -9.03
N TYR A 37 4.60 -14.67 -8.31
CA TYR A 37 4.03 -15.51 -7.27
C TYR A 37 2.57 -15.91 -7.52
N ASN A 38 1.87 -15.25 -8.44
CA ASN A 38 0.45 -15.44 -8.74
C ASN A 38 0.11 -16.90 -9.07
N GLU A 39 0.94 -17.57 -9.86
CA GLU A 39 0.75 -18.99 -10.23
C GLU A 39 0.70 -19.92 -9.00
N HIS A 40 1.31 -19.53 -7.88
CA HIS A 40 1.24 -20.29 -6.63
C HIS A 40 -0.09 -20.14 -5.89
N PHE A 41 -0.94 -19.18 -6.28
CA PHE A 41 -2.21 -18.86 -5.59
C PHE A 41 -3.44 -18.96 -6.50
N ALA A 42 -3.29 -18.89 -7.83
CA ALA A 42 -4.40 -18.78 -8.79
C ALA A 42 -5.47 -19.88 -8.67
N ALA A 43 -5.09 -21.09 -8.26
CA ALA A 43 -5.99 -22.24 -8.12
C ALA A 43 -6.24 -22.66 -6.66
N LEU A 44 -5.74 -21.89 -5.68
CA LEU A 44 -5.87 -22.24 -4.26
C LEU A 44 -7.14 -21.63 -3.66
N SER A 45 -7.81 -22.40 -2.80
CA SER A 45 -8.82 -21.86 -1.89
C SER A 45 -8.19 -20.92 -0.85
N GLU A 46 -9.01 -20.14 -0.15
CA GLU A 46 -8.52 -19.19 0.86
C GLU A 46 -7.70 -19.87 1.98
N MET A 47 -8.14 -21.06 2.43
CA MET A 47 -7.39 -21.83 3.44
C MET A 47 -6.05 -22.33 2.90
N GLU A 48 -6.01 -22.80 1.66
CA GLU A 48 -4.79 -23.29 1.03
C GLU A 48 -3.82 -22.15 0.73
N ALA A 49 -4.33 -20.98 0.32
CA ALA A 49 -3.54 -19.78 0.11
C ALA A 49 -2.91 -19.30 1.43
N ALA A 50 -3.63 -19.40 2.56
CA ALA A 50 -3.07 -19.09 3.88
C ALA A 50 -1.95 -20.07 4.29
N ALA A 51 -2.12 -21.37 4.01
CA ALA A 51 -1.07 -22.36 4.22
C ALA A 51 0.15 -22.11 3.32
N LYS A 52 -0.08 -21.82 2.04
CA LYS A 52 0.95 -21.48 1.07
C LYS A 52 1.71 -20.23 1.47
N MET A 53 1.02 -19.22 2.02
CA MET A 53 1.68 -18.04 2.55
C MET A 53 2.65 -18.34 3.68
N LYS A 54 2.33 -19.28 4.57
CA LYS A 54 3.28 -19.71 5.62
C LYS A 54 4.55 -20.32 5.01
N THR A 55 4.43 -21.06 3.90
CA THR A 55 5.59 -21.64 3.21
C THR A 55 6.45 -20.60 2.47
N LEU A 56 5.85 -19.47 2.07
CA LEU A 56 6.50 -18.38 1.35
C LEU A 56 6.83 -17.18 2.26
N ASP A 57 6.80 -17.34 3.58
CA ASP A 57 6.96 -16.23 4.54
C ASP A 57 8.27 -15.45 4.33
N ARG A 58 9.37 -16.15 4.03
CA ARG A 58 10.66 -15.50 3.76
C ARG A 58 10.62 -14.65 2.49
N GLN A 59 10.08 -15.20 1.40
CA GLN A 59 9.94 -14.51 0.12
C GLN A 59 9.01 -13.31 0.27
N TYR A 60 7.90 -13.47 0.98
CA TYR A 60 6.97 -12.40 1.29
C TYR A 60 7.64 -11.27 2.07
N LYS A 61 8.41 -11.58 3.12
CA LYS A 61 9.14 -10.58 3.91
C LYS A 61 10.14 -9.81 3.05
N GLN A 62 10.90 -10.51 2.22
CA GLN A 62 11.87 -9.89 1.31
C GLN A 62 11.17 -9.02 0.27
N TRP A 63 10.15 -9.54 -0.40
CA TRP A 63 9.35 -8.79 -1.37
C TRP A 63 8.72 -7.56 -0.75
N LYS A 64 8.15 -7.69 0.47
CA LYS A 64 7.55 -6.57 1.20
C LYS A 64 8.58 -5.51 1.54
N GLN A 65 9.78 -5.89 1.99
CA GLN A 65 10.85 -4.93 2.27
C GLN A 65 11.26 -4.19 1.00
N THR A 66 11.38 -4.90 -0.12
CA THR A 66 11.69 -4.33 -1.43
C THR A 66 10.56 -3.45 -1.97
N ASN A 67 9.28 -3.69 -1.66
CA ASN A 67 8.18 -2.91 -2.26
C ASN A 67 7.56 -1.88 -1.30
N ALA A 68 7.78 -2.00 0.01
CA ALA A 68 7.21 -1.08 1.00
C ALA A 68 7.71 0.37 0.82
N HIS A 69 8.93 0.54 0.32
CA HIS A 69 9.47 1.87 0.04
C HIS A 69 8.74 2.55 -1.12
N ILE A 70 8.21 1.80 -2.10
CA ILE A 70 7.42 2.34 -3.22
C ILE A 70 6.11 2.93 -2.71
N VAL A 71 5.40 2.18 -1.85
CA VAL A 71 4.17 2.65 -1.20
C VAL A 71 4.46 3.89 -0.34
N THR A 72 5.57 3.88 0.40
CA THR A 72 6.00 5.01 1.24
C THR A 72 6.39 6.24 0.42
N ALA A 73 7.13 6.07 -0.67
CA ALA A 73 7.56 7.15 -1.57
C ALA A 73 6.35 7.80 -2.26
N ARG A 74 5.39 6.99 -2.72
CA ARG A 74 4.12 7.46 -3.30
C ARG A 74 3.34 8.32 -2.30
N ASN A 75 3.26 7.90 -1.05
CA ASN A 75 2.57 8.67 0.00
C ASN A 75 3.35 9.94 0.40
N ARG A 76 4.68 9.94 0.36
CA ARG A 76 5.52 11.13 0.63
C ARG A 76 5.38 12.19 -0.47
N LEU A 77 5.38 11.78 -1.74
CA LEU A 77 5.12 12.65 -2.88
C LEU A 77 3.78 13.37 -2.75
N LEU A 78 2.75 12.68 -2.24
CA LEU A 78 1.44 13.30 -2.01
C LEU A 78 1.47 14.37 -0.92
N LYS A 79 2.10 14.08 0.22
CA LYS A 79 2.27 15.07 1.30
C LYS A 79 2.98 16.33 0.79
N MET A 80 3.99 16.16 -0.06
CA MET A 80 4.69 17.27 -0.67
C MET A 80 3.78 18.08 -1.61
N TYR A 81 2.96 17.40 -2.43
CA TYR A 81 2.00 18.06 -3.31
C TYR A 81 0.91 18.84 -2.53
N ASP A 82 0.37 18.25 -1.45
CA ASP A 82 -0.58 18.93 -0.57
C ASP A 82 0.05 20.14 0.11
N THR A 83 1.30 20.00 0.58
CA THR A 83 2.04 21.09 1.22
C THR A 83 2.27 22.25 0.25
N VAL A 84 2.71 21.95 -0.98
CA VAL A 84 2.94 22.96 -2.02
C VAL A 84 1.62 23.61 -2.45
N SER A 85 0.55 22.83 -2.62
CA SER A 85 -0.78 23.35 -2.97
C SER A 85 -1.32 24.27 -1.87
N HIS A 86 -1.10 23.92 -0.60
CA HIS A 86 -1.53 24.73 0.54
C HIS A 86 -0.74 26.02 0.65
N ILE A 87 0.59 25.98 0.45
CA ILE A 87 1.46 27.16 0.38
C ILE A 87 1.02 28.07 -0.77
N LEU A 88 0.79 27.51 -1.96
CA LEU A 88 0.33 28.29 -3.12
C LEU A 88 -1.04 28.91 -2.89
N CYS A 89 -1.95 28.26 -2.16
CA CYS A 89 -3.25 28.82 -1.77
C CYS A 89 -3.09 30.01 -0.81
N LEU A 90 -2.21 29.89 0.19
CA LEU A 90 -1.90 30.98 1.12
C LEU A 90 -1.25 32.19 0.42
N LEU A 91 -0.45 31.96 -0.61
CA LEU A 91 0.19 33.01 -1.42
C LEU A 91 -0.75 33.65 -2.45
N ARG A 92 -1.98 33.13 -2.63
CA ARG A 92 -2.95 33.61 -3.63
C ARG A 92 -4.16 34.33 -3.03
N GLN A 93 -4.17 34.62 -1.72
CA GLN A 93 -5.21 35.45 -1.14
C GLN A 93 -5.09 36.89 -1.69
N PRO A 94 -6.15 37.45 -2.29
CA PRO A 94 -6.15 38.85 -2.68
C PRO A 94 -6.17 39.71 -1.41
N CYS A 95 -5.26 40.68 -1.32
CA CYS A 95 -5.39 41.83 -0.43
C CYS A 95 -6.66 42.62 -0.78
#